data_AF-A0A0G1FUZ5-F1
#
_entry.id   AF-A0A0G1FUZ5-F1
#
_cell.length_a   1.000
_cell.length_b   1.000
_cell.length_c   1.000
_cell.angle_alpha   90.00
_cell.angle_beta   90.00
_cell.angle_gamma   90.00
#
_symmetry.space_group_name_H-M   'P 1'
#
loop_
_entity.id
_entity.type
_entity.pdbx_description
1 polymer ?
#
loop_
_entity_poly.entity_id
_entity_poly.type
_entity_poly.pdbx_seq_one_letter_code
_entity_poly.pdbx_strand_id
1 'polypeptide(L)' 'MNEGSELDTIPDGKDFDISVKVTEFKELKGKIYACGTCLKVRGKEESGVCPVSTMTDLLKIVESSDKVLVFG' A
#
# COMPACT_ATOMS: atom_id res chain seq x y z
N MET A 1 7.83 -5.81 10.59
CA MET A 1 7.58 -6.66 9.40
C MET A 1 6.13 -6.47 8.94
N ASN A 2 5.91 -6.08 7.68
CA ASN A 2 4.62 -5.62 7.10
C ASN A 2 4.14 -4.22 7.54
N GLU A 3 5.05 -3.30 7.87
CA GLU A 3 4.70 -1.90 8.23
C GLU A 3 4.20 -1.09 7.04
N GLY A 4 4.43 -1.53 5.80
CA GLY A 4 3.89 -0.87 4.61
C GLY A 4 2.36 -0.74 4.58
N SER A 5 1.63 -1.52 5.39
CA SER A 5 0.17 -1.35 5.54
C SER A 5 -0.24 -0.06 6.23
N GLU A 6 0.69 0.62 6.92
CA GLU A 6 0.42 1.82 7.72
C GLU A 6 0.74 3.13 6.98
N LEU A 7 0.91 3.07 5.65
CA LEU A 7 1.31 4.20 4.80
C LEU A 7 0.53 5.50 5.07
N ASP A 8 -0.76 5.38 5.32
CA ASP A 8 -1.67 6.49 5.60
C ASP A 8 -1.46 7.19 6.95
N THR A 9 -0.69 6.58 7.84
CA THR A 9 -0.34 7.12 9.16
C THR A 9 1.07 7.69 9.24
N ILE A 10 1.88 7.51 8.19
CA ILE A 10 3.27 7.96 8.19
C ILE A 10 3.30 9.45 7.81
N PRO A 11 3.78 10.34 8.69
CA PRO A 11 3.89 11.76 8.37
C PRO A 11 5.04 12.01 7.39
N ASP A 12 4.95 13.11 6.63
CA ASP A 12 6.06 13.60 5.81
C ASP A 12 7.26 13.96 6.69
N GLY A 13 8.45 13.56 6.23
CA GLY A 13 9.71 13.78 6.92
C GLY A 13 10.49 14.95 6.33
N LYS A 14 11.63 15.28 6.95
CA LYS A 14 12.54 16.32 6.42
C LYS A 14 13.09 15.97 5.03
N ASP A 15 13.38 14.69 4.81
CA ASP A 15 14.08 14.21 3.61
C ASP A 15 13.12 13.52 2.61
N PHE A 16 11.87 13.25 3.00
CA PHE A 16 10.92 12.47 2.21
C PHE A 16 9.48 12.97 2.36
N ASP A 17 8.93 13.49 1.26
CA ASP A 17 7.52 13.87 1.12
C ASP A 17 6.68 12.68 0.62
N ILE A 18 6.24 11.84 1.54
CA ILE A 18 5.49 10.62 1.26
C ILE A 18 4.13 10.95 0.64
N SER A 19 3.42 11.96 1.16
CA SER A 19 2.11 12.38 0.67
C SER A 19 2.15 12.80 -0.82
N VAL A 20 3.22 13.50 -1.21
CA VAL A 20 3.45 13.91 -2.60
C VAL A 20 3.67 12.68 -3.48
N LYS A 21 4.51 11.73 -3.05
CA LYS A 21 4.78 10.51 -3.82
C LYS A 21 3.56 9.60 -3.96
N VAL A 22 2.73 9.50 -2.93
CA VAL A 22 1.45 8.79 -3.01
C VAL A 22 0.52 9.43 -4.04
N THR A 23 0.48 10.76 -4.08
CA THR A 23 -0.33 11.52 -5.04
C THR A 23 0.18 11.32 -6.47
N GLU A 24 1.48 11.54 -6.71
CA GLU A 24 2.13 11.32 -8.01
C GLU A 24 1.89 9.90 -8.54
N PHE A 25 2.03 8.88 -7.68
CA PHE A 25 1.81 7.49 -8.07
C PHE A 25 0.38 7.23 -8.55
N LYS A 26 -0.61 7.82 -7.88
CA LYS A 26 -2.03 7.73 -8.29
C LYS A 26 -2.31 8.48 -9.58
N GLU A 27 -1.73 9.67 -9.77
CA GLU A 27 -1.87 10.44 -11.03
C GLU A 27 -1.29 9.69 -12.23
N LEU A 28 -0.23 8.91 -12.01
CA LEU A 28 0.34 7.98 -12.98
C LEU A 28 -0.48 6.68 -13.14
N LYS A 29 -1.71 6.63 -12.62
CA LYS A 29 -2.63 5.48 -12.63
C LYS A 29 -2.13 4.27 -11.85
N GLY A 30 -1.14 4.46 -10.98
CA GLY A 30 -0.69 3.45 -10.03
C GLY A 30 -1.79 3.14 -9.01
N LYS A 31 -1.89 1.88 -8.60
CA LYS A 31 -2.85 1.40 -7.61
C LYS A 31 -2.13 0.96 -6.36
N ILE A 32 -2.58 1.44 -5.20
CA ILE A 32 -2.02 1.10 -3.90
C ILE A 32 -3.07 0.28 -3.16
N TYR A 33 -2.63 -0.81 -2.54
CA TYR A 33 -3.50 -1.73 -1.83
C TYR A 33 -2.93 -2.03 -0.45
N ALA A 34 -3.80 -2.09 0.56
CA ALA A 34 -3.42 -2.48 1.91
C ALA A 34 -3.90 -3.91 2.21
N CYS A 35 -3.09 -4.70 2.93
CA CYS A 35 -3.51 -6.01 3.40
C CYS A 35 -4.51 -5.85 4.56
N GLY A 36 -5.75 -6.30 4.37
CA GLY A 36 -6.81 -6.12 5.37
C GLY A 36 -6.50 -6.81 6.70
N THR A 37 -5.90 -8.00 6.67
CA THR A 37 -5.51 -8.72 7.89
C THR A 37 -4.42 -8.00 8.66
N CYS A 38 -3.45 -7.38 7.96
CA CYS A 38 -2.40 -6.59 8.61
C CYS A 38 -2.97 -5.37 9.34
N LEU A 39 -3.89 -4.64 8.71
CA LEU A 39 -4.59 -3.52 9.34
C LEU A 39 -5.36 -3.96 10.58
N LYS A 40 -6.15 -5.05 10.46
CA LYS A 40 -6.98 -5.56 11.55
C LYS A 40 -6.17 -5.97 12.78
N VAL A 41 -5.06 -6.69 12.58
CA VAL A 41 -4.18 -7.12 13.68
C VAL A 41 -3.56 -5.91 14.41
N ARG A 42 -3.42 -4.78 13.72
CA ARG A 42 -2.87 -3.53 14.25
C ARG A 42 -3.96 -2.55 14.74
N GLY A 43 -5.23 -2.97 14.75
CA GLY A 43 -6.35 -2.13 15.18
C GLY A 43 -6.60 -0.92 14.28
N LYS A 44 -6.24 -1.02 12.99
CA LYS A 44 -6.44 0.01 11.98
C LYS A 44 -7.63 -0.33 11.09
N GLU A 45 -8.31 0.70 10.62
CA GLU A 45 -9.38 0.60 9.63
C GLU A 45 -8.88 0.99 8.25
N GLU A 46 -9.71 0.75 7.23
CA GLU A 46 -9.40 1.19 5.88
C GLU A 46 -9.34 2.71 5.79
N SER A 47 -8.46 3.23 4.92
CA SER A 47 -8.42 4.65 4.60
C SER A 47 -8.74 4.90 3.14
N GLY A 48 -9.21 6.11 2.84
CA GLY A 48 -9.43 6.55 1.46
C GLY A 48 -8.13 6.63 0.63
N VAL A 49 -6.97 6.46 1.26
CA VAL A 49 -5.68 6.45 0.57
C VAL A 49 -5.44 5.09 -0.08
N CYS A 50 -5.74 3.99 0.62
CA CYS A 50 -5.40 2.63 0.19
C CYS A 50 -6.62 1.70 0.36
N PRO A 51 -7.30 1.30 -0.73
CA PRO A 51 -8.32 0.26 -0.64
C PRO A 51 -7.75 -1.04 -0.06
N VAL A 52 -8.57 -1.73 0.74
CA VAL A 52 -8.22 -3.03 1.29
C VAL A 52 -8.20 -4.09 0.19
N SER A 53 -7.21 -4.98 0.28
CA SER A 53 -7.04 -6.15 -0.60
C SER A 53 -6.97 -7.44 0.20
N THR A 54 -7.23 -8.54 -0.49
CA THR A 54 -7.15 -9.90 0.03
C THR A 54 -5.96 -10.65 -0.55
N MET A 55 -5.64 -11.82 0.03
CA MET A 55 -4.65 -12.73 -0.56
C MET A 55 -5.01 -13.17 -1.98
N THR A 56 -6.29 -13.28 -2.30
CA THR A 56 -6.76 -13.60 -3.66
C THR A 56 -6.43 -12.48 -4.64
N ASP A 57 -6.52 -11.23 -4.22
CA ASP A 57 -6.17 -10.08 -5.05
C ASP A 57 -4.66 -10.02 -5.28
N LEU A 58 -3.86 -10.27 -4.23
CA LEU A 58 -2.41 -10.36 -4.36
C LEU A 58 -2.00 -11.48 -5.31
N LEU A 59 -2.61 -12.67 -5.21
CA LEU A 59 -2.34 -13.77 -6.14
C LEU A 59 -2.63 -13.37 -7.59
N LYS A 60 -3.77 -12.73 -7.86
CA LYS A 60 -4.10 -12.22 -9.20
C LYS A 60 -3.08 -11.21 -9.71
N ILE A 61 -2.61 -10.30 -8.84
CA ILE A 61 -1.57 -9.33 -9.20
C ILE A 61 -0.29 -10.05 -9.60
N VAL A 62 0.13 -11.06 -8.83
CA VAL A 62 1.32 -11.85 -9.11
C VAL A 62 1.17 -12.62 -10.43
N GLU A 63 0.06 -13.33 -10.63
CA GLU A 63 -0.17 -14.14 -11.85
C GLU A 63 -0.30 -13.31 -13.13
N SER A 64 -0.81 -12.09 -13.02
CA SER A 64 -0.99 -11.19 -14.17
C SER A 64 0.21 -10.27 -14.46
N SER A 65 1.22 -10.26 -13.59
CA SER A 65 2.40 -9.41 -13.75
C SER A 65 3.55 -10.17 -14.40
N ASP A 66 4.20 -9.55 -15.39
CA ASP A 66 5.42 -10.12 -16.00
C ASP A 66 6.59 -10.17 -14.99
N LYS A 67 6.60 -9.25 -14.02
CA LYS A 67 7.65 -9.12 -13.00
C LYS A 67 7.04 -8.63 -11.68
N VAL A 68 7.58 -9.14 -10.58
CA VAL A 68 7.22 -8.73 -9.22
C VAL A 68 8.49 -8.34 -8.48
N LEU A 69 8.48 -7.17 -7.84
CA LEU A 69 9.56 -6.69 -6.98
C LEU A 69 9.07 -6.69 -5.52
N VAL A 70 9.89 -7.20 -4.62
CA VAL A 70 9.61 -7.24 -3.18
C VAL A 70 10.69 -6.44 -2.46
N PHE A 71 10.26 -5.48 -1.64
CA PHE A 71 11.12 -4.67 -0.78
C PHE A 71 10.92 -5.12 0.67
N GLY A 72 12.04 -5.34 1.38
CA GLY A 72 12.08 -5.84 2.76
C GLY A 72 12.44 -4.78 3.77
#